data_AF-A0A9E6WFF7-F1
#
_entry.id   AF-A0A9E6WFF7-F1
#
_cell.length_a   1.000
_cell.length_b   1.000
_cell.length_c   1.000
_cell.angle_alpha   90.00
_cell.angle_beta   90.00
_cell.angle_gamma   90.00
#
_symmetry.space_group_name_H-M   'P 1'
#
loop_
_entity.id
_entity.type
_entity.pdbx_description
1 polymer ?
#
loop_
_entity_poly.entity_id
_entity_poly.type
_entity_poly.pdbx_seq_one_letter_code
_entity_poly.pdbx_strand_id
1 'polypeptide(L)'
;MRSWPIAVLALWAGAVAGQEAPRPGDASAALKLRVEGHVLHYDTVAVPEALQDISGADVDLFRRALRDNPQVTLVQLNSYGGEVEAARDMADLVRERQLDTRVEGTCDSACPILFLAGRNRSLAPEGRIGFHRFTWDVDSIRDFYDQNARDLDWGDPHELSSWLYEDTQAEVYEHLAYMLSRGVDPVFAIQTLRQDSTGMWYPPRALLMAAGVLTRLAPGSEDGKDRE
;
A
#
# COMPACT_ATOMS: atom_id res chain seq x y z
N MET A 1 1.65 39.25 66.44
CA MET A 1 2.44 39.52 65.23
C MET A 1 2.13 38.41 64.25
N ARG A 2 1.48 38.73 63.13
CA ARG A 2 0.99 37.79 62.11
C ARG A 2 2.11 37.50 61.11
N SER A 3 2.34 36.24 60.77
CA SER A 3 3.14 35.82 59.62
C SER A 3 2.33 34.82 58.79
N TRP A 4 2.02 35.19 57.55
CA TRP A 4 1.39 34.36 56.54
C TRP A 4 2.43 33.44 55.86
N PRO A 5 2.11 32.18 55.53
CA PRO A 5 2.89 31.42 54.58
C PRO A 5 2.49 31.80 53.15
N ILE A 6 3.50 32.00 52.31
CA ILE A 6 3.39 32.35 50.89
C ILE A 6 2.84 31.16 50.11
N ALA A 7 1.70 31.35 49.45
CA ALA A 7 1.16 30.40 48.48
C ALA A 7 1.97 30.51 47.17
N VAL A 8 2.63 29.42 46.78
CA VAL A 8 3.27 29.30 45.46
C VAL A 8 2.20 28.89 44.45
N LEU A 9 1.78 29.82 43.60
CA LEU A 9 0.95 29.56 42.44
C LEU A 9 1.80 28.88 41.35
N ALA A 10 1.60 27.58 41.16
CA ALA A 10 2.12 26.86 40.01
C ALA A 10 1.31 27.24 38.76
N LEU A 11 1.91 28.05 37.88
CA LEU A 11 1.40 28.34 36.54
C LEU A 11 1.54 27.07 35.68
N TRP A 12 0.41 26.42 35.40
CA TRP A 12 0.31 25.42 34.34
C TRP A 12 0.37 26.12 32.98
N ALA A 13 1.55 26.13 32.36
CA ALA A 13 1.68 26.42 30.94
C ALA A 13 1.24 25.17 30.17
N GLY A 14 0.02 25.20 29.62
CA GLY A 14 -0.44 24.19 28.66
C GLY A 14 0.44 24.25 27.42
N ALA A 15 1.20 23.18 27.16
CA ALA A 15 1.86 22.98 25.90
C ALA A 15 0.79 22.75 24.83
N VAL A 16 0.56 23.75 23.98
CA VAL A 16 -0.13 23.54 22.71
C VAL A 16 0.82 22.69 21.88
N ALA A 17 0.41 21.46 21.56
CA ALA A 17 1.12 20.62 20.60
C ALA A 17 1.20 21.40 19.27
N GLY A 18 2.40 21.86 18.93
CA GLY A 18 2.65 22.51 17.65
C GLY A 18 2.40 21.49 16.54
N GLN A 19 1.54 21.84 15.58
CA GLN A 19 1.50 21.12 14.31
C GLN A 19 2.85 21.29 13.64
N GLU A 20 3.60 20.20 13.58
CA GLU A 20 4.87 20.16 12.88
C GLU A 20 4.61 20.40 11.39
N ALA A 21 5.36 21.34 10.79
CA ALA A 21 5.19 21.65 9.38
C ALA A 21 5.44 20.39 8.53
N PRO A 22 4.69 20.18 7.43
CA PRO A 22 4.91 19.03 6.57
C PRO A 22 6.36 18.99 6.10
N ARG A 23 7.01 17.81 6.15
CA ARG A 23 8.34 17.66 5.57
C ARG A 23 8.25 17.93 4.07
N PRO A 24 9.33 18.38 3.40
CA PRO A 24 9.29 18.67 1.96
C PRO A 24 8.75 17.52 1.09
N GLY A 25 8.94 16.25 1.51
CA GLY A 25 8.34 15.08 0.86
C GLY A 25 6.85 14.83 1.14
N ASP A 26 6.29 15.39 2.22
CA ASP A 26 4.85 15.31 2.54
C ASP A 26 4.02 16.14 1.55
N ALA A 27 4.53 17.29 1.11
CA ALA A 27 3.81 18.18 0.20
C ALA A 27 3.71 17.61 -1.23
N SER A 28 4.71 16.84 -1.67
CA SER A 28 4.73 16.19 -2.99
C SER A 28 3.90 14.91 -3.01
N ALA A 29 3.99 14.08 -1.96
CA ALA A 29 3.18 12.87 -1.85
C ALA A 29 1.68 13.17 -1.64
N ALA A 30 1.31 14.35 -1.11
CA ALA A 30 -0.09 14.80 -1.05
C ALA A 30 -0.75 14.94 -2.43
N LEU A 31 0.02 15.06 -3.51
CA LEU A 31 -0.53 15.11 -4.88
C LEU A 31 -1.17 13.78 -5.30
N LYS A 32 -0.78 12.67 -4.67
CA LYS A 32 -1.31 11.33 -4.96
C LYS A 32 -2.68 11.09 -4.32
N LEU A 33 -3.02 11.85 -3.28
CA LEU A 33 -4.13 11.55 -2.39
C LEU A 33 -5.18 12.66 -2.44
N ARG A 34 -6.43 12.29 -2.72
CA ARG A 34 -7.56 13.22 -2.71
C ARG A 34 -8.79 12.54 -2.12
N VAL A 35 -9.49 13.20 -1.21
CA VAL A 35 -10.77 12.72 -0.70
C VAL A 35 -11.92 13.48 -1.36
N GLU A 36 -12.86 12.75 -1.96
CA GLU A 36 -14.09 13.28 -2.55
C GLU A 36 -15.30 12.53 -1.99
N GLY A 37 -16.04 13.19 -1.10
CA GLY A 37 -17.18 12.59 -0.41
C GLY A 37 -16.76 11.38 0.44
N HIS A 38 -17.13 10.18 -0.03
CA HIS A 38 -16.85 8.89 0.64
C HIS A 38 -15.69 8.11 -0.02
N VAL A 39 -15.01 8.71 -0.99
CA VAL A 39 -13.95 8.06 -1.76
C VAL A 39 -12.60 8.70 -1.44
N LEU A 40 -11.62 7.88 -1.08
CA LEU A 40 -10.21 8.26 -1.08
C LEU A 40 -9.59 7.80 -2.41
N HIS A 41 -9.19 8.76 -3.23
CA HIS A 41 -8.45 8.53 -4.46
C HIS A 41 -6.97 8.46 -4.13
N TYR A 42 -6.32 7.39 -4.55
CA TYR A 42 -4.88 7.21 -4.53
C TYR A 42 -4.38 6.97 -5.96
N ASP A 43 -3.74 7.98 -6.52
CA ASP A 43 -3.30 8.02 -7.91
C ASP A 43 -1.80 8.35 -7.98
N THR A 44 -1.00 7.35 -8.33
CA THR A 44 0.44 7.53 -8.56
C THR A 44 0.77 7.68 -10.04
N VAL A 45 -0.21 7.61 -10.95
CA VAL A 45 -0.01 7.76 -12.40
C VAL A 45 -0.13 9.23 -12.82
N ALA A 46 -1.03 9.98 -12.17
CA ALA A 46 -1.33 11.38 -12.49
C ALA A 46 -0.40 12.40 -11.79
N VAL A 47 0.80 11.96 -11.38
CA VAL A 47 1.80 12.78 -10.69
C VAL A 47 3.14 12.79 -11.45
N PRO A 48 4.05 13.75 -11.18
CA PRO A 48 5.38 13.76 -11.75
C PRO A 48 6.12 12.42 -11.55
N GLU A 49 6.95 12.03 -12.52
CA GLU A 49 7.66 10.74 -12.56
C GLU A 49 8.36 10.38 -11.24
N ALA A 50 9.04 11.34 -10.62
CA ALA A 50 9.75 11.17 -9.35
C ALA A 50 8.85 10.80 -8.14
N LEU A 51 7.54 10.79 -8.33
CA LEU A 51 6.54 10.46 -7.31
C LEU A 51 5.65 9.30 -7.75
N GLN A 52 5.91 8.61 -8.86
CA GLN A 52 4.96 7.61 -9.37
C GLN A 52 4.94 6.29 -8.58
N ASP A 53 5.87 6.12 -7.65
CA ASP A 53 5.94 4.94 -6.78
C ASP A 53 5.07 5.10 -5.53
N ILE A 54 4.50 3.98 -5.09
CA ILE A 54 4.10 3.79 -3.70
C ILE A 54 5.35 3.89 -2.83
N SER A 55 5.34 4.76 -1.82
CA SER A 55 6.48 4.91 -0.91
C SER A 55 6.08 5.06 0.54
N GLY A 56 7.02 4.88 1.47
CA GLY A 56 6.79 5.05 2.90
C GLY A 56 6.18 6.42 3.29
N ALA A 57 6.45 7.48 2.53
CA ALA A 57 5.84 8.80 2.76
C ALA A 57 4.31 8.79 2.53
N ASP A 58 3.83 7.93 1.64
CA ASP A 58 2.40 7.81 1.33
C ASP A 58 1.64 7.19 2.50
N VAL A 59 2.27 6.30 3.27
CA VAL A 59 1.64 5.62 4.43
C VAL A 59 1.12 6.63 5.45
N ASP A 60 1.95 7.60 5.83
CA ASP A 60 1.58 8.62 6.81
C ASP A 60 0.49 9.55 6.27
N LEU A 61 0.56 9.92 4.99
CA LEU A 61 -0.49 10.74 4.36
C LEU A 61 -1.81 9.98 4.22
N PHE A 62 -1.77 8.71 3.85
CA PHE A 62 -2.93 7.83 3.74
C PHE A 62 -3.60 7.66 5.11
N ARG A 63 -2.81 7.40 6.16
CA ARG A 63 -3.29 7.32 7.55
C ARG A 63 -3.94 8.62 8.00
N ARG A 64 -3.31 9.77 7.72
CA ARG A 64 -3.88 11.11 8.02
C ARG A 64 -5.19 11.33 7.27
N ALA A 65 -5.22 11.07 5.96
CA ALA A 65 -6.39 11.25 5.12
C ALA A 65 -7.59 10.43 5.62
N LEU A 66 -7.37 9.16 5.97
CA LEU A 66 -8.42 8.32 6.54
C LEU A 66 -8.85 8.81 7.92
N ARG A 67 -7.92 9.14 8.83
CA ARG A 67 -8.25 9.68 10.17
C ARG A 67 -9.14 10.91 10.07
N ASP A 68 -8.80 11.85 9.19
CA ASP A 68 -9.48 13.13 9.08
C ASP A 68 -10.80 13.03 8.28
N ASN A 69 -11.02 11.91 7.59
CA ASN A 69 -12.22 11.64 6.80
C ASN A 69 -12.87 10.30 7.19
N PRO A 70 -13.53 10.21 8.37
CA PRO A 70 -14.14 8.98 8.86
C PRO A 70 -15.30 8.47 7.98
N GLN A 71 -15.86 9.31 7.11
CA GLN A 71 -16.91 8.93 6.16
C GLN A 71 -16.39 8.15 4.94
N VAL A 72 -15.08 8.05 4.72
CA VAL A 72 -14.53 7.28 3.60
C VAL A 72 -14.93 5.81 3.74
N THR A 73 -15.47 5.25 2.66
CA THR A 73 -15.87 3.83 2.58
C THR A 73 -15.23 3.11 1.40
N LEU A 74 -14.63 3.84 0.46
CA LEU A 74 -14.00 3.32 -0.74
C LEU A 74 -12.61 3.93 -0.94
N VAL A 75 -11.63 3.08 -1.24
CA VAL A 75 -10.33 3.49 -1.78
C VAL A 75 -10.30 3.20 -3.27
N GLN A 76 -10.15 4.25 -4.07
CA GLN A 76 -9.97 4.15 -5.51
C GLN A 76 -8.49 4.20 -5.85
N LEU A 77 -8.01 3.24 -6.64
CA LEU A 77 -6.61 3.01 -6.95
C LEU A 77 -6.32 3.24 -8.44
N ASN A 78 -5.22 3.92 -8.71
CA ASN A 78 -4.58 4.02 -10.01
C ASN A 78 -3.05 4.13 -9.79
N SER A 79 -2.32 3.04 -9.87
CA SER A 79 -0.91 3.01 -9.46
C SER A 79 -0.07 1.97 -10.20
N TYR A 80 1.15 2.34 -10.55
CA TYR A 80 2.16 1.44 -11.11
C TYR A 80 2.82 0.51 -10.08
N GLY A 81 2.51 0.68 -8.78
CA GLY A 81 3.17 -0.03 -7.68
C GLY A 81 4.28 0.80 -7.05
N GLY A 82 5.25 0.14 -6.43
CA GLY A 82 6.33 0.77 -5.66
C GLY A 82 6.77 -0.14 -4.51
N GLU A 83 7.08 0.46 -3.37
CA GLU A 83 7.52 -0.24 -2.15
C GLU A 83 6.45 -1.22 -1.63
N VAL A 84 6.84 -2.50 -1.51
CA VAL A 84 5.96 -3.59 -1.03
C VAL A 84 5.50 -3.33 0.41
N GLU A 85 6.42 -2.94 1.29
CA GLU A 85 6.10 -2.69 2.71
C GLU A 85 5.15 -1.50 2.89
N ALA A 86 5.34 -0.41 2.15
CA ALA A 86 4.40 0.72 2.17
C ALA A 86 2.99 0.31 1.67
N ALA A 87 2.91 -0.56 0.66
CA ALA A 87 1.64 -1.10 0.21
C ALA A 87 0.97 -2.01 1.25
N ARG A 88 1.75 -2.81 2.01
CA ARG A 88 1.25 -3.64 3.12
C ARG A 88 0.76 -2.79 4.30
N ASP A 89 1.49 -1.74 4.67
CA ASP A 89 1.08 -0.81 5.73
C ASP A 89 -0.23 -0.10 5.38
N MET A 90 -0.37 0.37 4.14
CA MET A 90 -1.63 0.95 3.68
C MET A 90 -2.75 -0.10 3.58
N ALA A 91 -2.44 -1.34 3.21
CA ALA A 91 -3.40 -2.45 3.19
C ALA A 91 -3.97 -2.72 4.59
N ASP A 92 -3.15 -2.65 5.64
CA ASP A 92 -3.62 -2.80 7.00
C ASP A 92 -4.60 -1.68 7.41
N LEU A 93 -4.32 -0.43 7.03
CA LEU A 93 -5.25 0.70 7.27
C LEU A 93 -6.60 0.51 6.55
N VAL A 94 -6.58 -0.04 5.33
CA VAL A 94 -7.80 -0.39 4.57
C VAL A 94 -8.59 -1.48 5.29
N ARG A 95 -7.89 -2.51 5.77
CA ARG A 95 -8.48 -3.68 6.44
C ARG A 95 -9.07 -3.32 7.80
N GLU A 96 -8.36 -2.54 8.61
CA GLU A 96 -8.81 -2.07 9.92
C GLU A 96 -10.14 -1.31 9.84
N ARG A 97 -10.33 -0.55 8.75
CA ARG A 97 -11.56 0.21 8.50
C ARG A 97 -12.59 -0.51 7.65
N GLN A 98 -12.29 -1.74 7.21
CA GLN A 98 -13.16 -2.55 6.36
C GLN A 98 -13.62 -1.82 5.08
N LEU A 99 -12.73 -1.01 4.50
CA LEU A 99 -13.05 -0.23 3.30
C LEU A 99 -13.20 -1.14 2.08
N ASP A 100 -13.97 -0.70 1.11
CA ASP A 100 -13.97 -1.30 -0.22
C ASP A 100 -12.77 -0.76 -1.03
N THR A 101 -12.31 -1.52 -2.01
CA THR A 101 -11.27 -1.07 -2.97
C THR A 101 -11.78 -1.18 -4.40
N ARG A 102 -11.32 -0.24 -5.22
CA ARG A 102 -11.64 -0.21 -6.65
C ARG A 102 -10.43 0.23 -7.45
N VAL A 103 -10.11 -0.49 -8.50
CA VAL A 103 -9.13 -0.03 -9.50
C VAL A 103 -9.89 0.71 -10.60
N GLU A 104 -9.52 1.97 -10.84
CA GLU A 104 -10.11 2.79 -11.91
C GLU A 104 -9.27 2.75 -13.20
N GLY A 105 -7.95 2.75 -13.06
CA GLY A 105 -7.00 2.66 -14.17
C GLY A 105 -6.12 1.41 -14.07
N THR A 106 -4.86 1.59 -13.68
CA THR A 106 -3.91 0.49 -13.53
C THR A 106 -3.66 0.17 -12.06
N CYS A 107 -3.31 -1.06 -11.74
CA CYS A 107 -2.89 -1.46 -10.41
C CYS A 107 -1.87 -2.57 -10.53
N ASP A 108 -0.60 -2.17 -10.57
CA ASP A 108 0.51 -3.02 -10.97
C ASP A 108 1.46 -3.27 -9.79
N SER A 109 2.24 -4.36 -9.89
CA SER A 109 3.32 -4.69 -8.94
C SER A 109 2.85 -4.77 -7.47
N ALA A 110 3.19 -3.77 -6.64
CA ALA A 110 2.78 -3.69 -5.24
C ALA A 110 1.33 -3.20 -5.03
N CYS A 111 0.73 -2.49 -5.99
CA CYS A 111 -0.66 -2.00 -5.87
C CYS A 111 -1.69 -3.12 -5.60
N PRO A 112 -1.62 -4.31 -6.24
CA PRO A 112 -2.48 -5.44 -5.92
C PRO A 112 -2.52 -5.81 -4.43
N ILE A 113 -1.45 -5.58 -3.65
CA ILE A 113 -1.43 -5.83 -2.20
C ILE A 113 -2.48 -4.94 -1.52
N LEU A 114 -2.44 -3.63 -1.80
CA LEU A 114 -3.39 -2.64 -1.28
C LEU A 114 -4.81 -2.92 -1.78
N PHE A 115 -4.97 -3.25 -3.07
CA PHE A 115 -6.26 -3.61 -3.64
C PHE A 115 -6.90 -4.81 -2.93
N LEU A 116 -6.13 -5.86 -2.69
CA LEU A 116 -6.64 -7.09 -2.08
C LEU A 116 -7.10 -6.93 -0.62
N ALA A 117 -6.70 -5.84 0.05
CA ALA A 117 -7.13 -5.52 1.40
C ALA A 117 -8.61 -5.13 1.51
N GLY A 118 -9.21 -4.69 0.40
CA GLY A 118 -10.59 -4.24 0.37
C GLY A 118 -11.58 -5.36 0.71
N ARG A 119 -12.62 -5.03 1.47
CA ARG A 119 -13.72 -5.95 1.80
C ARG A 119 -14.50 -6.34 0.56
N ASN A 120 -14.87 -5.36 -0.27
CA ASN A 120 -15.35 -5.60 -1.62
C ASN A 120 -14.37 -5.01 -2.63
N ARG A 121 -14.11 -5.76 -3.70
CA ARG A 121 -13.06 -5.50 -4.67
C ARG A 121 -13.64 -5.46 -6.08
N SER A 122 -13.50 -4.33 -6.76
CA SER A 122 -14.06 -4.11 -8.09
C SER A 122 -13.06 -3.48 -9.07
N LEU A 123 -13.29 -3.68 -10.35
CA LEU A 123 -12.44 -3.19 -11.44
C LEU A 123 -13.29 -2.39 -12.44
N ALA A 124 -12.91 -1.14 -12.72
CA ALA A 124 -13.53 -0.33 -13.76
C ALA A 124 -13.41 -0.99 -15.14
N PRO A 125 -14.32 -0.76 -16.11
CA PRO A 125 -14.33 -1.44 -17.41
C PRO A 125 -12.96 -1.54 -18.11
N GLU A 126 -12.26 -0.40 -18.20
CA GLU A 126 -10.93 -0.27 -18.83
C GLU A 126 -9.76 -0.53 -17.86
N GLY A 127 -10.06 -0.87 -16.61
CA GLY A 127 -9.06 -1.10 -15.58
C GLY A 127 -8.32 -2.42 -15.78
N ARG A 128 -7.07 -2.48 -15.32
CA ARG A 128 -6.24 -3.69 -15.33
C ARG A 128 -5.49 -3.86 -14.01
N ILE A 129 -5.14 -5.11 -13.71
CA ILE A 129 -4.34 -5.48 -12.53
C ILE A 129 -3.16 -6.31 -13.01
N GLY A 130 -1.95 -5.85 -12.73
CA GLY A 130 -0.69 -6.47 -13.16
C GLY A 130 0.01 -7.19 -12.02
N PHE A 131 0.51 -8.40 -12.28
CA PHE A 131 1.28 -9.20 -11.32
C PHE A 131 2.65 -9.61 -11.89
N HIS A 132 3.67 -9.60 -11.02
CA HIS A 132 4.96 -10.25 -11.22
C HIS A 132 5.56 -10.62 -9.85
N ARG A 133 6.68 -11.37 -9.83
CA ARG A 133 7.43 -11.64 -8.59
C ARG A 133 8.23 -10.41 -8.16
N PHE A 134 8.42 -10.20 -6.86
CA PHE A 134 9.30 -9.14 -6.36
C PHE A 134 10.77 -9.48 -6.63
N THR A 135 11.58 -8.45 -6.81
CA THR A 135 13.03 -8.58 -7.03
C THR A 135 13.72 -7.39 -6.42
N TRP A 136 14.94 -7.59 -5.95
CA TRP A 136 15.83 -6.49 -5.61
C TRP A 136 16.84 -6.34 -6.74
N ASP A 137 17.02 -5.11 -7.21
CA ASP A 137 18.11 -4.79 -8.11
C ASP A 137 19.45 -4.68 -7.35
N VAL A 138 20.53 -4.56 -8.10
CA VAL A 138 21.89 -4.53 -7.55
C VAL A 138 22.12 -3.35 -6.62
N ASP A 139 21.54 -2.18 -6.94
CA ASP A 139 21.75 -0.98 -6.14
C ASP A 139 20.93 -1.05 -4.84
N SER A 140 19.70 -1.57 -4.90
CA SER A 140 18.88 -1.85 -3.72
C SER A 140 19.54 -2.84 -2.76
N ILE A 141 20.14 -3.93 -3.28
CA ILE A 141 20.89 -4.90 -2.46
C ILE A 141 22.11 -4.23 -1.80
N ARG A 142 22.85 -3.41 -2.57
CA ARG A 142 24.02 -2.68 -2.05
C ARG A 142 23.63 -1.71 -0.95
N ASP A 143 22.62 -0.89 -1.21
CA ASP A 143 22.15 0.12 -0.27
C ASP A 143 21.63 -0.52 1.01
N PHE A 144 20.89 -1.63 0.90
CA PHE A 144 20.45 -2.39 2.07
C PHE A 144 21.63 -2.92 2.89
N TYR A 145 22.65 -3.49 2.26
CA TYR A 145 23.85 -3.95 2.95
C TYR A 145 24.56 -2.79 3.67
N ASP A 146 24.83 -1.70 2.96
CA ASP A 146 25.56 -0.55 3.50
C ASP A 146 24.83 0.10 4.68
N GLN A 147 23.49 0.08 4.67
CA GLN A 147 22.65 0.60 5.75
C GLN A 147 22.56 -0.33 6.95
N ASN A 148 22.54 -1.64 6.76
CA ASN A 148 22.17 -2.61 7.81
C ASN A 148 23.35 -3.45 8.33
N ALA A 149 24.48 -3.54 7.62
CA ALA A 149 25.55 -4.47 7.97
C ALA A 149 26.09 -4.27 9.39
N ARG A 150 26.14 -3.03 9.90
CA ARG A 150 26.56 -2.76 11.28
C ARG A 150 25.56 -3.27 12.31
N ASP A 151 24.27 -3.07 12.05
CA ASP A 151 23.20 -3.38 13.01
C ASP A 151 22.86 -4.87 13.00
N LEU A 152 23.08 -5.54 11.87
CA LEU A 152 22.90 -6.99 11.69
C LEU A 152 24.19 -7.80 11.94
N ASP A 153 25.28 -7.13 12.36
CA ASP A 153 26.60 -7.73 12.62
C ASP A 153 27.16 -8.54 11.43
N TRP A 154 26.96 -8.02 10.21
CA TRP A 154 27.49 -8.63 9.01
C TRP A 154 28.94 -8.21 8.78
N GLY A 155 29.84 -9.20 8.78
CA GLY A 155 31.27 -9.06 8.51
C GLY A 155 31.61 -9.03 7.01
N ASP A 156 30.78 -9.64 6.16
CA ASP A 156 30.97 -9.63 4.70
C ASP A 156 29.68 -9.90 3.87
N PRO A 157 29.69 -9.66 2.54
CA PRO A 157 28.50 -9.85 1.69
C PRO A 157 27.97 -11.28 1.54
N HIS A 158 28.71 -12.32 1.96
CA HIS A 158 28.21 -13.69 1.96
C HIS A 158 27.20 -13.91 3.10
N GLU A 159 27.31 -13.18 4.20
CA GLU A 159 26.32 -13.23 5.28
C GLU A 159 25.00 -12.59 4.84
N LEU A 160 25.05 -11.48 4.10
CA LEU A 160 23.90 -10.94 3.37
C LEU A 160 23.33 -11.99 2.42
N SER A 161 24.18 -12.72 1.67
CA SER A 161 23.71 -13.73 0.71
C SER A 161 22.99 -14.89 1.42
N SER A 162 23.48 -15.32 2.59
CA SER A 162 22.81 -16.34 3.41
C SER A 162 21.48 -15.82 3.96
N TRP A 163 21.45 -14.58 4.44
CA TRP A 163 20.23 -13.95 4.95
C TRP A 163 19.19 -13.76 3.84
N LEU A 164 19.58 -13.24 2.68
CA LEU A 164 18.69 -13.04 1.52
C LEU A 164 18.01 -14.34 1.10
N TYR A 165 18.67 -15.49 1.24
CA TYR A 165 18.08 -16.78 0.93
C TYR A 165 16.92 -17.14 1.87
N GLU A 166 17.05 -16.85 3.17
CA GLU A 166 15.99 -17.04 4.17
C GLU A 166 14.89 -15.99 4.01
N ASP A 167 15.27 -14.73 3.83
CA ASP A 167 14.38 -13.59 3.67
C ASP A 167 13.48 -13.75 2.43
N THR A 168 14.05 -14.16 1.28
CA THR A 168 13.27 -14.44 0.06
C THR A 168 12.21 -15.52 0.29
N GLN A 169 12.52 -16.56 1.08
CA GLN A 169 11.54 -17.61 1.39
C GLN A 169 10.42 -17.10 2.30
N ALA A 170 10.78 -16.27 3.28
CA ALA A 170 9.81 -15.61 4.15
C ALA A 170 8.89 -14.68 3.34
N GLU A 171 9.46 -13.83 2.47
CA GLU A 171 8.70 -12.91 1.61
C GLU A 171 7.71 -13.65 0.70
N VAL A 172 8.16 -14.73 0.05
CA VAL A 172 7.29 -15.56 -0.80
C VAL A 172 6.17 -16.21 0.02
N TYR A 173 6.50 -16.75 1.20
CA TYR A 173 5.50 -17.32 2.09
C TYR A 173 4.45 -16.29 2.50
N GLU A 174 4.89 -15.11 2.94
CA GLU A 174 3.99 -14.04 3.37
C GLU A 174 3.12 -13.51 2.23
N HIS A 175 3.69 -13.35 1.04
CA HIS A 175 2.93 -12.91 -0.14
C HIS A 175 1.80 -13.89 -0.47
N LEU A 176 2.13 -15.19 -0.57
CA LEU A 176 1.14 -16.22 -0.86
C LEU A 176 0.12 -16.35 0.29
N ALA A 177 0.57 -16.38 1.54
CA ALA A 177 -0.31 -16.44 2.71
C ALA A 177 -1.26 -15.23 2.76
N TYR A 178 -0.78 -14.04 2.44
CA TYR A 178 -1.59 -12.83 2.33
C TYR A 178 -2.68 -13.02 1.28
N MET A 179 -2.33 -13.35 0.03
CA MET A 179 -3.30 -13.55 -1.06
C MET A 179 -4.37 -14.60 -0.69
N LEU A 180 -3.95 -15.74 -0.14
CA LEU A 180 -4.85 -16.79 0.32
C LEU A 180 -5.80 -16.30 1.41
N SER A 181 -5.28 -15.56 2.40
CA SER A 181 -6.09 -14.98 3.47
C SER A 181 -7.10 -13.93 2.96
N ARG A 182 -6.87 -13.36 1.76
CA ARG A 182 -7.80 -12.44 1.08
C ARG A 182 -8.83 -13.16 0.22
N GLY A 183 -8.83 -14.50 0.23
CA GLY A 183 -9.76 -15.33 -0.54
C GLY A 183 -9.35 -15.53 -2.00
N VAL A 184 -8.08 -15.28 -2.33
CA VAL A 184 -7.56 -15.57 -3.67
C VAL A 184 -7.29 -17.07 -3.81
N ASP A 185 -7.64 -17.62 -4.96
CA ASP A 185 -7.37 -19.02 -5.30
C ASP A 185 -5.86 -19.35 -5.23
N PRO A 186 -5.45 -20.47 -4.60
CA PRO A 186 -4.04 -20.82 -4.45
C PRO A 186 -3.29 -21.02 -5.76
N VAL A 187 -3.94 -21.56 -6.79
CA VAL A 187 -3.29 -21.77 -8.09
C VAL A 187 -3.06 -20.42 -8.77
N PHE A 188 -4.03 -19.51 -8.69
CA PHE A 188 -3.84 -18.14 -9.16
C PHE A 188 -2.72 -17.43 -8.40
N ALA A 189 -2.68 -17.54 -7.06
CA ALA A 189 -1.65 -16.92 -6.23
C ALA A 189 -0.25 -17.41 -6.61
N ILE A 190 -0.06 -18.70 -6.88
CA ILE A 190 1.23 -19.22 -7.36
C ILE A 190 1.57 -18.68 -8.76
N GLN A 191 0.56 -18.48 -9.61
CA GLN A 191 0.77 -17.97 -10.97
C GLN A 191 1.27 -16.51 -11.01
N THR A 192 1.00 -15.70 -9.99
CA THR A 192 1.50 -14.30 -9.93
C THR A 192 3.02 -14.24 -9.91
N LEU A 193 3.69 -15.27 -9.38
CA LEU A 193 5.14 -15.37 -9.28
C LEU A 193 5.82 -15.80 -10.59
N ARG A 194 5.05 -16.11 -11.65
CA ARG A 194 5.61 -16.66 -12.90
C ARG A 194 6.44 -15.67 -13.70
N GLN A 195 6.04 -14.40 -13.73
CA GLN A 195 6.79 -13.37 -14.45
C GLN A 195 7.99 -12.92 -13.61
N ASP A 196 9.14 -12.69 -14.26
CA ASP A 196 10.21 -11.87 -13.65
C ASP A 196 9.77 -10.41 -13.54
N SER A 197 10.60 -9.59 -12.90
CA SER A 197 10.33 -8.17 -12.69
C SER A 197 10.34 -7.33 -13.96
N THR A 198 10.83 -7.86 -15.09
CA THR A 198 10.77 -7.18 -16.38
C THR A 198 9.47 -7.48 -17.13
N GLY A 199 8.80 -8.56 -16.77
CA GLY A 199 7.50 -8.95 -17.27
C GLY A 199 6.35 -8.46 -16.38
N MET A 200 5.15 -8.46 -16.95
CA MET A 200 3.92 -8.21 -16.21
C MET A 200 2.83 -9.12 -16.74
N TRP A 201 2.16 -9.85 -15.84
CA TRP A 201 1.00 -10.64 -16.20
C TRP A 201 -0.27 -9.86 -15.89
N TYR A 202 -1.08 -9.61 -16.92
CA TYR A 202 -2.39 -8.98 -16.81
C TYR A 202 -3.50 -10.00 -17.09
N PRO A 203 -4.08 -10.63 -16.05
CA PRO A 203 -5.13 -11.61 -16.22
C PRO A 203 -6.43 -10.94 -16.70
N PRO A 204 -7.23 -11.62 -17.55
CA PRO A 204 -8.53 -11.11 -17.94
C PRO A 204 -9.49 -11.04 -16.75
N ARG A 205 -10.44 -10.10 -16.77
CA ARG A 205 -11.45 -9.89 -15.72
C ARG A 205 -12.16 -11.17 -15.26
N ALA A 206 -12.52 -12.04 -16.21
CA ALA A 206 -13.19 -13.30 -15.89
C ALA A 206 -12.33 -14.20 -14.99
N LEU A 207 -11.01 -14.25 -15.22
CA LEU A 207 -10.08 -14.99 -14.38
C LEU A 207 -9.89 -14.31 -13.02
N LEU A 208 -9.79 -12.97 -13.00
CA LEU A 208 -9.69 -12.22 -11.72
C LEU A 208 -10.93 -12.45 -10.84
N MET A 209 -12.12 -12.53 -11.43
CA MET A 209 -13.36 -12.87 -10.70
C MET A 209 -13.34 -14.33 -10.23
N ALA A 210 -13.03 -15.27 -11.13
CA ALA A 210 -13.03 -16.71 -10.80
C ALA A 210 -11.99 -17.06 -9.71
N ALA A 211 -10.86 -16.37 -9.70
CA ALA A 211 -9.80 -16.54 -8.71
C ALA A 211 -10.04 -15.79 -7.40
N GLY A 212 -11.16 -15.08 -7.24
CA GLY A 212 -11.47 -14.32 -6.04
C GLY A 212 -10.67 -13.02 -5.88
N VAL A 213 -9.91 -12.58 -6.88
CA VAL A 213 -9.23 -11.25 -6.86
C VAL A 213 -10.28 -10.14 -6.88
N LEU A 214 -11.28 -10.24 -7.76
CA LEU A 214 -12.48 -9.41 -7.73
C LEU A 214 -13.57 -10.12 -6.92
N THR A 215 -14.36 -9.38 -6.16
CA THR A 215 -15.49 -9.95 -5.40
C THR A 215 -16.85 -9.46 -5.88
N ARG A 216 -16.88 -8.41 -6.71
CA ARG A 216 -18.09 -7.92 -7.36
C ARG A 216 -17.80 -7.22 -8.68
N LEU A 217 -18.84 -7.13 -9.49
CA LEU A 217 -18.82 -6.28 -10.68
C LEU A 217 -18.85 -4.80 -10.28
N ALA A 218 -18.29 -3.96 -11.15
CA ALA A 218 -18.42 -2.51 -11.00
C ALA A 218 -19.89 -2.11 -11.19
N PRO A 219 -20.40 -1.09 -10.48
CA PRO A 219 -21.68 -0.49 -10.81
C PRO A 219 -21.74 -0.11 -12.30
N GLY A 220 -22.76 -0.54 -13.02
CA GLY A 220 -22.91 -0.29 -14.47
C GLY A 220 -22.16 -1.26 -15.39
N SER A 221 -21.52 -2.31 -14.87
CA SER A 221 -20.96 -3.41 -15.70
C SER A 221 -21.90 -4.62 -15.85
N GLU A 222 -23.13 -4.48 -15.37
CA GLU A 222 -24.25 -5.41 -15.59
C GLU A 222 -25.03 -5.01 -16.85
N ASP A 223 -24.42 -5.00 -18.03
CA ASP A 223 -25.23 -5.09 -19.26
C ASP A 223 -24.38 -5.54 -20.45
N GLY A 224 -24.79 -6.65 -21.06
CA GLY A 224 -24.06 -7.23 -22.20
C GLY A 224 -24.36 -8.69 -22.49
N LYS A 225 -25.25 -9.35 -21.72
CA LYS A 225 -25.61 -10.75 -21.99
C LYS A 225 -27.00 -11.01 -22.55
N ASP A 226 -27.85 -9.99 -22.70
CA ASP A 226 -29.23 -10.17 -23.22
C ASP A 226 -29.55 -9.28 -24.44
N ARG A 227 -28.56 -9.05 -25.34
CA ARG A 227 -28.83 -8.47 -26.67
C ARG A 227 -28.46 -9.45 -27.78
N GLU A 228 -29.28 -10.47 -27.96
CA GLU A 228 -29.55 -11.14 -29.24
C GLU A 228 -30.90 -11.87 -29.19
#